data_AF-A0AAJ2X078-F1
#
_entry.id   AF-A0AAJ2X078-F1
#
_cell.length_a   1.000
_cell.length_b   1.000
_cell.length_c   1.000
_cell.angle_alpha   90.00
_cell.angle_beta   90.00
_cell.angle_gamma   90.00
#
_symmetry.space_group_name_H-M   'P 1'
#
loop_
_entity.id
_entity.type
_entity.pdbx_description
1 polymer ?
#
loop_
_entity_poly.entity_id
_entity_poly.type
_entity_poly.pdbx_seq_one_letter_code
_entity_poly.pdbx_strand_id
1 'polypeptide(L)'
;MSCLLGMEAVQLLMRGTPLKRIALAAMAVLALVTIALLYLHGQPDVLENAPSTGKQVATVDASEASDRVTIAGHDATPATTWASASSAEIDRDFHDTRNRAESGDPVAQRKLAQMYERCMLYSQSPENFRAMLEMYAQHTKEDAARFSAVAQRLSHYCDSIDSGKRIPMVAYQLWYAEAARRGDLIAQIKVATTIENQPTEAAYRELVAKAFQSRDPEAIFALGDMLSLAKASVDLGAYASQPGGNYSEYAWELAACRAGAECSPGSFRMDSACMAGMCNGSSFESQIKHNFIPPSQLKFLERDVERIRSLLEANN
;
A
#
# COMPACT_ATOMS: atom_id res chain seq x y z
N MET A 1 2.34 -38.49 -10.06
CA MET A 1 3.81 -38.50 -10.21
C MET A 1 4.47 -37.62 -9.13
N SER A 2 4.12 -37.82 -7.85
CA SER A 2 4.66 -37.01 -6.73
C SER A 2 4.92 -37.82 -5.44
N CYS A 3 4.74 -39.15 -5.43
CA CYS A 3 5.06 -39.99 -4.26
C CYS A 3 6.45 -40.66 -4.33
N LEU A 4 7.20 -40.51 -5.42
CA LEU A 4 8.49 -41.21 -5.61
C LEU A 4 9.72 -40.41 -5.15
N LEU A 5 9.59 -39.10 -4.90
CA LEU A 5 10.72 -38.25 -4.49
C LEU A 5 10.99 -38.25 -2.97
N GLY A 6 10.07 -38.77 -2.15
CA GLY A 6 10.22 -38.82 -0.68
C GLY A 6 11.02 -40.03 -0.16
N MET A 7 11.15 -41.10 -0.94
CA MET A 7 11.82 -42.34 -0.49
C MET A 7 13.34 -42.36 -0.71
N GLU A 8 13.86 -41.59 -1.68
CA GLU A 8 15.32 -41.54 -1.92
C GLU A 8 16.09 -40.76 -0.84
N ALA A 9 15.50 -39.72 -0.25
CA ALA A 9 16.15 -38.94 0.80
C ALA A 9 16.37 -39.75 2.10
N VAL A 10 15.46 -40.68 2.41
CA VAL A 10 15.56 -41.53 3.61
C VAL A 10 16.60 -42.63 3.43
N GLN A 11 16.81 -43.14 2.21
CA GLN A 11 17.85 -44.15 1.94
C GLN A 11 19.28 -43.56 2.00
N LEU A 12 19.47 -42.27 1.69
CA LEU A 12 20.77 -41.59 1.82
C LEU A 12 21.18 -41.37 3.28
N LEU A 13 20.23 -41.12 4.20
CA LEU A 13 20.48 -41.00 5.65
C LEU A 13 20.92 -42.34 6.28
N MET A 14 20.55 -43.47 5.68
CA MET A 14 20.85 -44.82 6.16
C MET A 14 22.18 -45.40 5.63
N ARG A 15 22.97 -44.64 4.85
CA ARG A 15 24.30 -45.06 4.35
C ARG A 15 25.50 -44.35 5.00
N GLY A 16 25.25 -43.41 5.91
CA GLY A 16 26.32 -42.73 6.65
C GLY A 16 26.97 -43.63 7.72
N THR A 17 28.30 -43.52 7.86
CA THR A 17 29.07 -44.15 8.94
C THR A 17 28.49 -43.80 10.32
N PRO A 18 28.59 -44.68 11.32
CA PRO A 18 27.99 -44.47 12.63
C PRO A 18 28.40 -43.13 13.27
N LEU A 19 29.62 -42.67 12.99
CA LEU A 19 30.14 -41.38 13.43
C LEU A 19 29.33 -40.17 12.91
N LYS A 20 28.88 -40.20 11.64
CA LYS A 20 28.08 -39.11 11.05
C LYS A 20 26.67 -39.05 11.61
N ARG A 21 26.10 -40.20 11.98
CA ARG A 21 24.75 -40.26 12.59
C ARG A 21 24.75 -39.71 14.01
N ILE A 22 25.79 -40.01 14.78
CA ILE A 22 25.97 -39.47 16.13
C ILE A 22 26.17 -37.95 16.07
N ALA A 23 26.95 -37.45 15.12
CA ALA A 23 27.15 -36.01 14.94
C ALA A 23 25.85 -35.26 14.57
N LEU A 24 25.04 -35.80 13.66
CA LEU A 24 23.75 -35.22 13.28
C LEU A 24 22.72 -35.24 14.42
N ALA A 25 22.67 -36.34 15.18
CA ALA A 25 21.80 -36.44 16.35
C ALA A 25 22.21 -35.45 17.46
N ALA A 26 23.52 -35.29 17.71
CA ALA A 26 24.04 -34.34 18.69
C ALA A 26 23.71 -32.88 18.31
N MET A 27 23.83 -32.53 17.03
CA MET A 27 23.48 -31.20 16.52
C MET A 27 21.98 -30.90 16.68
N ALA A 28 21.10 -31.87 16.41
CA ALA A 28 19.67 -31.71 16.58
C ALA A 28 19.28 -31.52 18.05
N VAL A 29 19.91 -32.26 18.98
CA VAL A 29 19.70 -32.09 20.43
C VAL A 29 20.20 -30.71 20.89
N LEU A 30 21.35 -30.25 20.41
CA LEU A 30 21.90 -28.94 20.78
C LEU A 30 21.01 -27.78 20.31
N ALA A 31 20.39 -27.91 19.13
CA ALA A 31 19.42 -26.94 18.60
C ALA A 31 18.13 -26.91 19.43
N LEU A 32 17.63 -28.07 19.88
CA LEU A 32 16.44 -28.12 20.73
C LEU A 32 16.67 -27.54 22.13
N VAL A 33 17.87 -27.75 22.71
CA VAL A 33 18.23 -27.18 24.01
C VAL A 33 18.40 -25.66 23.95
N THR A 34 18.97 -25.12 22.87
CA THR A 34 19.07 -23.66 22.69
C THR A 34 17.70 -23.01 22.50
N ILE A 35 16.78 -23.65 21.76
CA ILE A 35 15.39 -23.16 21.63
C ILE A 35 14.68 -23.18 22.99
N ALA A 36 14.83 -24.24 23.79
CA ALA A 36 14.22 -24.32 25.12
C ALA A 36 14.76 -23.25 26.09
N LEU A 37 16.06 -22.95 26.05
CA LEU A 37 16.68 -21.90 26.87
C LEU A 37 16.20 -20.51 26.47
N LEU A 38 15.98 -20.26 25.18
CA LEU A 38 15.40 -18.99 24.71
C LEU A 38 13.95 -18.80 25.16
N TYR A 39 13.16 -19.88 25.23
CA TYR A 39 11.80 -19.84 25.77
C TYR A 39 11.75 -19.62 27.29
N LEU A 40 12.74 -20.11 28.03
CA LEU A 40 12.81 -19.95 29.49
C LEU A 40 13.32 -18.57 29.94
N HIS A 41 13.90 -17.76 29.05
CA HIS A 41 14.40 -16.41 29.37
C HIS A 41 13.53 -15.27 28.83
N GLY A 42 12.37 -15.58 28.24
CA GLY A 42 11.50 -14.61 27.54
C GLY A 42 10.15 -14.30 28.21
N GLN A 43 10.11 -14.11 29.53
CA GLN A 43 8.91 -13.57 30.21
C GLN A 43 9.29 -12.28 30.97
N PRO A 44 8.79 -11.10 30.56
CA PRO A 44 8.78 -9.93 31.43
C PRO A 44 7.58 -9.96 32.38
N ASP A 45 7.87 -9.64 33.64
CA ASP A 45 6.98 -9.56 34.78
C ASP A 45 5.74 -8.67 34.55
N VAL A 46 4.56 -9.22 34.91
CA VAL A 46 3.32 -8.46 35.09
C VAL A 46 3.16 -8.18 36.58
N LEU A 47 3.37 -6.92 36.97
CA LEU A 47 2.87 -6.30 38.20
C LEU A 47 2.42 -4.89 37.83
N GLU A 48 1.12 -4.66 37.79
CA GLU A 48 0.35 -4.09 38.91
C GLU A 48 0.58 -2.58 39.01
N ASN A 49 -0.41 -1.82 38.53
CA ASN A 49 -0.93 -0.59 39.16
C ASN A 49 -2.05 0.02 38.29
N ALA A 50 -3.29 -0.06 38.80
CA ALA A 50 -4.34 0.92 38.51
C ALA A 50 -4.23 2.04 39.58
N PRO A 51 -4.64 3.30 39.29
CA PRO A 51 -6.04 3.61 39.61
C PRO A 51 -6.74 4.71 38.76
N SER A 52 -8.07 4.65 38.90
CA SER A 52 -9.11 5.69 38.93
C SER A 52 -9.48 6.52 37.69
N THR A 53 -10.64 6.15 37.15
CA THR A 53 -11.84 6.99 36.98
C THR A 53 -11.70 8.51 37.15
N GLY A 54 -11.86 9.24 36.04
CA GLY A 54 -12.11 10.67 35.99
C GLY A 54 -13.06 11.00 34.84
N LYS A 55 -14.35 11.04 35.18
CA LYS A 55 -15.48 11.38 34.29
C LYS A 55 -15.50 12.89 34.14
N GLN A 56 -15.44 13.45 32.92
CA GLN A 56 -16.01 14.77 32.68
C GLN A 56 -16.55 14.92 31.25
N VAL A 57 -17.85 15.13 31.23
CA VAL A 57 -18.75 15.54 30.16
C VAL A 57 -18.84 17.07 30.21
N ALA A 58 -18.87 17.73 29.06
CA ALA A 58 -19.53 19.02 28.74
C ALA A 58 -18.79 19.67 27.56
N THR A 59 -19.38 20.35 26.58
CA THR A 59 -20.77 20.71 26.26
C THR A 59 -20.72 21.23 24.82
N VAL A 60 -21.77 20.92 24.06
CA VAL A 60 -22.11 21.60 22.80
C VAL A 60 -22.59 23.00 23.16
N ASP A 61 -22.10 24.03 22.48
CA ASP A 61 -22.86 25.25 22.29
C ASP A 61 -22.72 25.73 20.85
N ALA A 62 -23.88 25.79 20.19
CA ALA A 62 -24.08 26.40 18.90
C ALA A 62 -24.39 27.88 19.12
N SER A 63 -23.75 28.74 18.33
CA SER A 63 -24.23 30.11 18.12
C SER A 63 -23.94 30.51 16.68
N GLU A 64 -25.02 30.62 15.90
CA GLU A 64 -25.07 31.28 14.61
C GLU A 64 -24.90 32.79 14.79
N ALA A 65 -24.11 33.44 13.92
CA ALA A 65 -24.51 34.69 13.25
C ALA A 65 -23.45 35.17 12.23
N SER A 66 -23.84 35.05 10.96
CA SER A 66 -23.82 36.12 9.96
C SER A 66 -22.51 36.89 9.68
N ASP A 67 -21.90 36.50 8.57
CA ASP A 67 -21.67 37.35 7.39
C ASP A 67 -20.88 38.66 7.57
N ARG A 68 -19.58 38.59 7.26
CA ARG A 68 -18.80 39.71 6.71
C ARG A 68 -17.62 39.16 5.90
N VAL A 69 -17.83 39.09 4.59
CA VAL A 69 -16.76 38.97 3.59
C VAL A 69 -15.76 40.10 3.82
N THR A 70 -14.54 39.74 4.19
CA THR A 70 -13.37 40.61 4.16
C THR A 70 -12.29 39.88 3.36
N ILE A 71 -12.10 40.30 2.12
CA ILE A 71 -10.97 39.86 1.28
C ILE A 71 -9.73 40.59 1.79
N ALA A 72 -8.89 39.89 2.56
CA ALA A 72 -7.54 40.32 2.87
C ALA A 72 -6.69 39.10 3.29
N GLY A 73 -5.55 38.91 2.63
CA GLY A 73 -4.43 38.07 3.07
C GLY A 73 -4.56 36.59 2.74
N HIS A 74 -3.79 36.13 1.73
CA HIS A 74 -3.41 34.72 1.62
C HIS A 74 -2.48 34.35 2.78
N ASP A 75 -3.03 34.15 3.97
CA ASP A 75 -2.43 33.23 4.93
C ASP A 75 -2.81 31.83 4.48
N ALA A 76 -1.99 31.27 3.60
CA ALA A 76 -2.14 29.90 3.15
C ALA A 76 -2.00 28.98 4.37
N THR A 77 -3.13 28.55 4.93
CA THR A 77 -3.14 27.39 5.81
C THR A 77 -2.44 26.26 5.03
N PRO A 78 -1.38 25.62 5.57
CA PRO A 78 -0.68 24.57 4.84
C PRO A 78 -1.71 23.52 4.40
N ALA A 79 -1.79 23.28 3.08
CA ALA A 79 -2.67 22.24 2.56
C ALA A 79 -2.36 20.93 3.29
N THR A 80 -3.37 20.31 3.88
CA THR A 80 -3.20 19.02 4.58
C THR A 80 -2.77 17.98 3.55
N THR A 81 -1.63 17.35 3.80
CA THR A 81 -1.05 16.29 2.96
C THR A 81 -1.13 14.96 3.69
N TRP A 82 -0.87 13.87 2.97
CA TRP A 82 -0.83 12.52 3.54
C TRP A 82 0.18 12.34 4.69
N ALA A 83 1.16 13.22 4.81
CA ALA A 83 2.22 13.21 5.83
C ALA A 83 2.15 14.41 6.79
N SER A 84 1.01 15.10 6.89
CA SER A 84 0.87 16.32 7.71
C SER A 84 0.77 16.08 9.22
N ALA A 85 0.49 14.85 9.65
CA ALA A 85 0.46 14.51 11.08
C ALA A 85 1.84 14.69 11.72
N SER A 86 1.90 15.01 13.02
CA SER A 86 3.16 15.08 13.75
C SER A 86 3.86 13.72 13.84
N SER A 87 5.17 13.69 14.06
CA SER A 87 5.91 12.43 14.20
C SER A 87 5.35 11.55 15.32
N ALA A 88 4.89 12.15 16.42
CA ALA A 88 4.26 11.43 17.54
C ALA A 88 2.88 10.84 17.20
N GLU A 89 2.14 11.47 16.28
CA GLU A 89 0.87 10.92 15.78
C GLU A 89 1.11 9.80 14.76
N ILE A 90 2.10 9.95 13.89
CA ILE A 90 2.49 8.92 12.91
C ILE A 90 3.00 7.66 13.62
N ASP A 91 3.91 7.82 14.59
CA ASP A 91 4.45 6.73 15.39
C ASP A 91 3.35 5.97 16.14
N ARG A 92 2.40 6.71 16.76
CA ARG A 92 1.24 6.12 17.42
C ARG A 92 0.33 5.36 16.45
N ASP A 93 -0.02 5.94 15.30
CA ASP A 93 -0.85 5.27 14.29
C ASP A 93 -0.17 4.01 13.75
N PHE A 94 1.16 4.04 13.56
CA PHE A 94 1.94 2.87 13.20
C PHE A 94 1.84 1.77 14.25
N HIS A 95 2.08 2.10 15.52
CA HIS A 95 2.02 1.12 16.62
C HIS A 95 0.61 0.54 16.82
N ASP A 96 -0.42 1.38 16.76
CA ASP A 96 -1.81 0.93 16.86
C ASP A 96 -2.20 0.04 15.68
N THR A 97 -1.80 0.42 14.46
CA THR A 97 -2.03 -0.38 13.26
C THR A 97 -1.31 -1.72 13.34
N ARG A 98 -0.05 -1.73 13.81
CA ARG A 98 0.73 -2.96 13.99
C ARG A 98 0.08 -3.89 15.01
N ASN A 99 -0.33 -3.38 16.17
CA ASN A 99 -0.98 -4.19 17.20
C ASN A 99 -2.27 -4.85 16.69
N ARG A 100 -3.10 -4.12 15.92
CA ARG A 100 -4.30 -4.70 15.29
C ARG A 100 -3.94 -5.73 14.20
N ALA A 101 -2.93 -5.45 13.39
CA ALA A 101 -2.48 -6.34 12.33
C ALA A 101 -1.98 -7.69 12.88
N GLU A 102 -1.18 -7.63 13.96
CA GLU A 102 -0.69 -8.79 14.71
C GLU A 102 -1.83 -9.56 15.39
N SER A 103 -2.90 -8.86 15.79
CA SER A 103 -4.13 -9.46 16.33
C SER A 103 -5.02 -10.10 15.25
N GLY A 104 -4.66 -10.01 13.97
CA GLY A 104 -5.35 -10.67 12.86
C GLY A 104 -6.40 -9.83 12.15
N ASP A 105 -6.48 -8.52 12.39
CA ASP A 105 -7.36 -7.60 11.66
C ASP A 105 -6.87 -7.43 10.20
N PRO A 106 -7.63 -7.91 9.19
CA PRO A 106 -7.20 -7.88 7.81
C PRO A 106 -7.04 -6.46 7.24
N VAL A 107 -7.84 -5.50 7.70
CA VAL A 107 -7.74 -4.10 7.26
C VAL A 107 -6.49 -3.45 7.85
N ALA A 108 -6.19 -3.73 9.12
CA ALA A 108 -4.95 -3.25 9.75
C ALA A 108 -3.71 -3.89 9.11
N GLN A 109 -3.77 -5.17 8.73
CA GLN A 109 -2.68 -5.83 8.00
C GLN A 109 -2.42 -5.18 6.65
N ARG A 110 -3.47 -4.87 5.88
CA ARG A 110 -3.32 -4.09 4.66
C ARG A 110 -2.72 -2.72 4.94
N LYS A 111 -3.21 -2.00 5.96
CA LYS A 111 -2.70 -0.66 6.29
C LYS A 111 -1.22 -0.69 6.69
N LEU A 112 -0.80 -1.70 7.45
CA LEU A 112 0.61 -1.91 7.80
C LEU A 112 1.45 -2.22 6.55
N ALA A 113 0.94 -3.04 5.63
CA ALA A 113 1.59 -3.28 4.35
C ALA A 113 1.77 -1.98 3.56
N GLN A 114 0.75 -1.12 3.48
CA GLN A 114 0.83 0.19 2.83
C GLN A 114 1.86 1.10 3.49
N MET A 115 1.92 1.18 4.83
CA MET A 115 2.94 1.95 5.56
C MET A 115 4.35 1.50 5.17
N TYR A 116 4.59 0.18 5.17
CA TYR A 116 5.89 -0.38 4.79
C TYR A 116 6.22 -0.21 3.31
N GLU A 117 5.27 -0.42 2.41
CA GLU A 117 5.44 -0.25 0.96
C GLU A 117 5.85 1.19 0.62
N ARG A 118 5.17 2.19 1.20
CA ARG A 118 5.46 3.62 1.01
C ARG A 118 6.89 3.98 1.40
N CYS A 119 7.40 3.37 2.47
CA CYS A 119 8.71 3.66 3.01
C CYS A 119 9.81 2.72 2.51
N MET A 120 9.47 1.65 1.79
CA MET A 120 10.42 0.60 1.43
C MET A 120 11.62 1.18 0.68
N LEU A 121 11.41 1.92 -0.41
CA LEU A 121 12.50 2.47 -1.22
C LEU A 121 13.37 3.48 -0.45
N TYR A 122 12.73 4.39 0.28
CA TYR A 122 13.40 5.40 1.10
C TYR A 122 14.28 4.75 2.20
N SER A 123 13.73 3.78 2.91
CA SER A 123 14.38 3.13 4.06
C SER A 123 15.65 2.35 3.73
N GLN A 124 15.87 2.03 2.44
CA GLN A 124 17.09 1.34 2.01
C GLN A 124 18.32 2.24 2.13
N SER A 125 18.14 3.53 1.83
CA SER A 125 19.18 4.55 1.91
C SER A 125 18.55 5.94 1.80
N PRO A 126 18.16 6.56 2.94
CA PRO A 126 17.57 7.91 2.95
C PRO A 126 18.39 8.95 2.19
N GLU A 127 19.72 8.92 2.33
CA GLU A 127 20.64 9.85 1.66
C GLU A 127 20.58 9.71 0.13
N ASN A 128 20.80 8.51 -0.40
CA ASN A 128 20.70 8.26 -1.85
C ASN A 128 19.31 8.59 -2.42
N PHE A 129 18.25 8.34 -1.65
CA PHE A 129 16.89 8.67 -2.08
C PHE A 129 16.70 10.19 -2.21
N ARG A 130 17.15 10.97 -1.22
CA ARG A 130 17.12 12.44 -1.28
C ARG A 130 18.00 12.99 -2.40
N ALA A 131 19.19 12.42 -2.58
CA ALA A 131 20.10 12.80 -3.67
C ALA A 131 19.50 12.55 -5.05
N MET A 132 18.73 11.46 -5.22
CA MET A 132 18.02 11.15 -6.46
C MET A 132 16.95 12.21 -6.76
N LEU A 133 16.14 12.61 -5.78
CA LEU A 133 15.13 13.67 -5.99
C LEU A 133 15.78 15.05 -6.22
N GLU A 134 16.89 15.35 -5.57
CA GLU A 134 17.68 16.56 -5.83
C GLU A 134 18.24 16.56 -7.26
N MET A 135 18.74 15.43 -7.75
CA MET A 135 19.18 15.28 -9.14
C MET A 135 18.01 15.56 -10.11
N TYR A 136 16.80 15.04 -9.84
CA TYR A 136 15.64 15.38 -10.66
C TYR A 136 15.32 16.89 -10.59
N ALA A 137 15.34 17.50 -9.40
CA ALA A 137 15.12 18.92 -9.23
C ALA A 137 16.10 19.80 -10.05
N GLN A 138 17.36 19.36 -10.19
CA GLN A 138 18.37 20.04 -11.00
C GLN A 138 18.11 19.97 -12.51
N HIS A 139 17.52 18.86 -12.99
CA HIS A 139 17.23 18.65 -14.42
C HIS A 139 15.88 19.24 -14.86
N THR A 140 14.89 19.23 -13.98
CA THR A 140 13.54 19.79 -14.21
C THR A 140 13.28 20.94 -13.24
N LYS A 141 13.89 22.08 -13.54
CA LYS A 141 13.92 23.24 -12.65
C LYS A 141 12.54 23.81 -12.34
N GLU A 142 11.57 23.72 -13.27
CA GLU A 142 10.21 24.18 -13.01
C GLU A 142 9.53 23.40 -11.87
N ASP A 143 9.92 22.14 -11.67
CA ASP A 143 9.34 21.24 -10.66
C ASP A 143 10.23 21.06 -9.41
N ALA A 144 11.37 21.76 -9.32
CA ALA A 144 12.34 21.59 -8.23
C ALA A 144 11.73 21.70 -6.82
N ALA A 145 10.81 22.65 -6.62
CA ALA A 145 10.11 22.82 -5.35
C ALA A 145 9.24 21.60 -4.99
N ARG A 146 8.64 20.94 -6.00
CA ARG A 146 7.80 19.75 -5.79
C ARG A 146 8.65 18.55 -5.37
N PHE A 147 9.79 18.32 -6.02
CA PHE A 147 10.74 17.29 -5.62
C PHE A 147 11.22 17.47 -4.17
N SER A 148 11.60 18.70 -3.80
CA SER A 148 12.00 19.01 -2.43
C SER A 148 10.89 18.73 -1.42
N ALA A 149 9.65 19.13 -1.73
CA ALA A 149 8.51 18.90 -0.86
C ALA A 149 8.17 17.40 -0.69
N VAL A 150 8.31 16.59 -1.75
CA VAL A 150 8.16 15.12 -1.69
C VAL A 150 9.25 14.51 -0.79
N ALA A 151 10.51 14.93 -0.95
CA ALA A 151 11.61 14.45 -0.13
C ALA A 151 11.39 14.73 1.36
N GLN A 152 10.87 15.93 1.69
CA GLN A 152 10.55 16.33 3.07
C GLN A 152 9.41 15.49 3.65
N ARG A 153 8.30 15.33 2.92
CA ARG A 153 7.14 14.53 3.38
C ARG A 153 7.52 13.07 3.62
N LEU A 154 8.25 12.45 2.69
CA LEU A 154 8.72 11.09 2.83
C LEU A 154 9.68 10.93 4.00
N SER A 155 10.65 11.83 4.16
CA SER A 155 11.59 11.76 5.28
C SER A 155 10.86 11.86 6.61
N HIS A 156 10.00 12.87 6.78
CA HIS A 156 9.20 13.07 7.98
C HIS A 156 8.35 11.86 8.34
N TYR A 157 7.64 11.30 7.36
CA TYR A 157 6.77 10.15 7.59
C TYR A 157 7.59 8.88 7.87
N CYS A 158 8.54 8.55 7.01
CA CYS A 158 9.24 7.27 7.08
C CYS A 158 10.28 7.19 8.21
N ASP A 159 10.84 8.32 8.67
CA ASP A 159 11.68 8.35 9.87
C ASP A 159 10.85 8.04 11.14
N SER A 160 9.53 8.26 11.09
CA SER A 160 8.60 7.92 12.17
C SER A 160 8.07 6.48 12.09
N ILE A 161 8.17 5.81 10.93
CA ILE A 161 7.75 4.41 10.77
C ILE A 161 8.85 3.48 11.27
N ASP A 162 8.54 2.67 12.31
CA ASP A 162 9.48 1.72 12.93
C ASP A 162 10.84 2.36 13.27
N SER A 163 10.80 3.62 13.72
CA SER A 163 11.98 4.43 14.05
C SER A 163 12.97 4.60 12.87
N GLY A 164 12.47 4.64 11.64
CA GLY A 164 13.29 4.82 10.43
C GLY A 164 14.17 3.62 10.08
N LYS A 165 13.89 2.45 10.65
CA LYS A 165 14.64 1.22 10.32
C LYS A 165 14.44 0.85 8.86
N ARG A 166 15.45 0.15 8.33
CA ARG A 166 15.38 -0.45 7.00
C ARG A 166 14.22 -1.43 6.91
N ILE A 167 13.37 -1.27 5.90
CA ILE A 167 12.20 -2.13 5.64
C ILE A 167 12.55 -3.13 4.52
N PRO A 168 12.63 -4.43 4.79
CA PRO A 168 12.81 -5.44 3.74
C PRO A 168 11.62 -5.44 2.78
N MET A 169 11.88 -5.58 1.47
CA MET A 169 10.81 -5.68 0.46
C MET A 169 9.78 -6.77 0.77
N VAL A 170 10.23 -7.91 1.31
CA VAL A 170 9.35 -9.01 1.68
C VAL A 170 8.38 -8.66 2.81
N ALA A 171 8.66 -7.63 3.64
CA ALA A 171 7.84 -7.31 4.80
C ALA A 171 6.43 -6.86 4.40
N TYR A 172 6.30 -5.90 3.49
CA TYR A 172 4.98 -5.45 3.04
C TYR A 172 4.25 -6.52 2.22
N GLN A 173 4.98 -7.32 1.44
CA GLN A 173 4.41 -8.43 0.66
C GLN A 173 3.76 -9.49 1.56
N LEU A 174 4.41 -9.85 2.66
CA LEU A 174 3.87 -10.82 3.62
C LEU A 174 2.61 -10.28 4.31
N TRP A 175 2.56 -8.99 4.66
CA TRP A 175 1.38 -8.38 5.25
C TRP A 175 0.20 -8.29 4.27
N TYR A 176 0.44 -7.94 3.01
CA TYR A 176 -0.60 -8.02 1.98
C TYR A 176 -1.11 -9.45 1.80
N ALA A 177 -0.22 -10.46 1.78
CA ALA A 177 -0.61 -11.86 1.65
C ALA A 177 -1.46 -12.34 2.85
N GLU A 178 -1.14 -11.91 4.07
CA GLU A 178 -1.95 -12.20 5.27
C GLU A 178 -3.34 -11.55 5.17
N ALA A 179 -3.39 -10.25 4.86
CA ALA A 179 -4.64 -9.51 4.69
C ALA A 179 -5.53 -10.14 3.61
N ALA A 180 -4.94 -10.50 2.45
CA ALA A 180 -5.64 -11.11 1.34
C ALA A 180 -6.27 -12.46 1.73
N ARG A 181 -5.49 -13.31 2.42
CA ARG A 181 -5.96 -14.63 2.90
C ARG A 181 -7.12 -14.51 3.89
N ARG A 182 -7.17 -13.40 4.64
CA ARG A 182 -8.22 -13.10 5.60
C ARG A 182 -9.41 -12.33 5.02
N GLY A 183 -9.41 -12.06 3.72
CA GLY A 183 -10.56 -11.50 3.04
C GLY A 183 -10.51 -10.01 2.73
N ASP A 184 -9.40 -9.31 2.99
CA ASP A 184 -9.28 -7.91 2.56
C ASP A 184 -9.17 -7.84 1.03
N LEU A 185 -10.16 -7.20 0.40
CA LEU A 185 -10.31 -7.16 -1.05
C LEU A 185 -9.17 -6.39 -1.74
N ILE A 186 -8.77 -5.23 -1.20
CA ILE A 186 -7.69 -4.44 -1.78
C ILE A 186 -6.38 -5.23 -1.73
N ALA A 187 -6.14 -5.95 -0.62
CA ALA A 187 -4.99 -6.83 -0.49
C ALA A 187 -5.05 -8.00 -1.47
N GLN A 188 -6.22 -8.60 -1.71
CA GLN A 188 -6.39 -9.65 -2.73
C GLN A 188 -6.03 -9.12 -4.13
N ILE A 189 -6.50 -7.92 -4.49
CA ILE A 189 -6.17 -7.27 -5.75
C ILE A 189 -4.66 -6.97 -5.83
N LYS A 190 -4.05 -6.45 -4.76
CA LYS A 190 -2.60 -6.18 -4.70
C LYS A 190 -1.74 -7.43 -4.82
N VAL A 191 -2.12 -8.54 -4.18
CA VAL A 191 -1.40 -9.81 -4.33
C VAL A 191 -1.53 -10.35 -5.75
N ALA A 192 -2.70 -10.21 -6.38
CA ALA A 192 -2.96 -10.65 -7.74
C ALA A 192 -2.11 -9.94 -8.81
N THR A 193 -1.49 -8.79 -8.51
CA THR A 193 -0.58 -8.10 -9.44
C THR A 193 0.83 -8.72 -9.48
N THR A 194 1.20 -9.52 -8.47
CA THR A 194 2.52 -10.16 -8.42
C THR A 194 2.64 -11.30 -9.43
N ILE A 195 3.81 -11.46 -10.07
CA ILE A 195 4.03 -12.43 -11.15
C ILE A 195 3.69 -13.85 -10.71
N GLU A 196 4.01 -14.18 -9.45
CA GLU A 196 3.82 -15.50 -8.85
C GLU A 196 2.35 -15.81 -8.53
N ASN A 197 1.52 -14.78 -8.32
CA ASN A 197 0.13 -14.93 -7.86
C ASN A 197 -0.91 -14.40 -8.86
N GLN A 198 -0.54 -14.25 -10.14
CA GLN A 198 -1.47 -13.84 -11.18
C GLN A 198 -2.70 -14.77 -11.21
N PRO A 199 -3.92 -14.20 -11.11
CA PRO A 199 -5.13 -14.99 -10.97
C PRO A 199 -5.51 -15.67 -12.29
N THR A 200 -6.34 -16.71 -12.19
CA THR A 200 -7.06 -17.23 -13.36
C THR A 200 -8.06 -16.18 -13.86
N GLU A 201 -8.51 -16.28 -15.12
CA GLU A 201 -9.50 -15.35 -15.68
C GLU A 201 -10.79 -15.30 -14.83
N ALA A 202 -11.26 -16.44 -14.32
CA ALA A 202 -12.43 -16.51 -13.46
C ALA A 202 -12.21 -15.74 -12.14
N ALA A 203 -11.06 -15.94 -11.49
CA ALA A 203 -10.70 -15.21 -10.27
C ALA A 203 -10.50 -13.71 -10.54
N TYR A 204 -10.00 -13.34 -11.72
CA TYR A 204 -9.89 -11.96 -12.15
C TYR A 204 -11.27 -11.28 -12.22
N ARG A 205 -12.23 -11.90 -12.92
CA ARG A 205 -13.61 -11.41 -13.02
C ARG A 205 -14.29 -11.31 -11.65
N GLU A 206 -14.01 -12.27 -10.76
CA GLU A 206 -14.53 -12.25 -9.39
C GLU A 206 -14.00 -11.04 -8.59
N LEU A 207 -12.70 -10.74 -8.67
CA LEU A 207 -12.11 -9.56 -8.01
C LEU A 207 -12.69 -8.26 -8.56
N VAL A 208 -12.86 -8.15 -9.88
CA VAL A 208 -13.51 -6.99 -10.50
C VAL A 208 -14.94 -6.82 -9.98
N ALA A 209 -15.74 -7.89 -10.01
CA ALA A 209 -17.12 -7.86 -9.53
C ALA A 209 -17.20 -7.45 -8.04
N LYS A 210 -16.34 -8.01 -7.18
CA LYS A 210 -16.27 -7.65 -5.76
C LYS A 210 -15.90 -6.18 -5.55
N ALA A 211 -14.99 -5.63 -6.36
CA ALA A 211 -14.61 -4.22 -6.25
C ALA A 211 -15.80 -3.30 -6.54
N PHE A 212 -16.59 -3.56 -7.60
CA PHE A 212 -17.83 -2.81 -7.84
C PHE A 212 -18.86 -2.98 -6.72
N GLN A 213 -19.03 -4.20 -6.20
CA GLN A 213 -19.96 -4.47 -5.09
C GLN A 213 -19.53 -3.74 -3.81
N SER A 214 -18.23 -3.60 -3.57
CA SER A 214 -17.70 -2.92 -2.37
C SER A 214 -17.99 -1.42 -2.36
N ARG A 215 -18.17 -0.83 -3.55
CA ARG A 215 -18.31 0.63 -3.76
C ARG A 215 -17.13 1.43 -3.18
N ASP A 216 -15.99 0.79 -2.94
CA ASP A 216 -14.78 1.44 -2.42
C ASP A 216 -13.94 1.97 -3.60
N PRO A 217 -13.78 3.29 -3.74
CA PRO A 217 -12.96 3.87 -4.80
C PRO A 217 -11.51 3.36 -4.77
N GLU A 218 -10.93 3.07 -3.60
CA GLU A 218 -9.57 2.55 -3.51
C GLU A 218 -9.47 1.09 -4.00
N ALA A 219 -10.53 0.29 -3.87
CA ALA A 219 -10.60 -1.04 -4.48
C ALA A 219 -10.68 -0.96 -6.00
N ILE A 220 -11.48 -0.03 -6.54
CA ILE A 220 -11.55 0.21 -7.99
C ILE A 220 -10.21 0.71 -8.52
N PHE A 221 -9.55 1.63 -7.81
CA PHE A 221 -8.22 2.11 -8.19
C PHE A 221 -7.21 0.95 -8.27
N ALA A 222 -7.20 0.07 -7.27
CA ALA A 222 -6.27 -1.06 -7.23
C ALA A 222 -6.42 -2.03 -8.43
N LEU A 223 -7.59 -2.08 -9.07
CA LEU A 223 -7.78 -2.86 -10.30
C LEU A 223 -6.96 -2.32 -11.48
N GLY A 224 -6.68 -1.01 -11.52
CA GLY A 224 -5.82 -0.40 -12.54
C GLY A 224 -4.44 -1.05 -12.59
N ASP A 225 -3.78 -1.16 -11.43
CA ASP A 225 -2.50 -1.85 -11.29
C ASP A 225 -2.58 -3.31 -11.73
N MET A 226 -3.67 -4.01 -11.37
CA MET A 226 -3.90 -5.40 -11.72
C MET A 226 -4.12 -5.60 -13.22
N LEU A 227 -4.72 -4.62 -13.91
CA LEU A 227 -4.91 -4.63 -15.37
C LEU A 227 -3.61 -4.34 -16.11
N SER A 228 -2.88 -3.32 -15.65
CA SER A 228 -1.59 -2.91 -16.22
C SER A 228 -0.55 -4.04 -16.20
N LEU A 229 -0.58 -4.87 -15.16
CA LEU A 229 0.37 -5.96 -14.95
C LEU A 229 -0.14 -7.34 -15.40
N ALA A 230 -1.32 -7.44 -16.03
CA ALA A 230 -1.88 -8.71 -16.46
C ALA A 230 -0.99 -9.40 -17.53
N LYS A 231 -0.68 -10.69 -17.33
CA LYS A 231 0.17 -11.46 -18.28
C LYS A 231 -0.45 -11.67 -19.66
N ALA A 232 -1.77 -11.64 -19.74
CA ALA A 232 -2.53 -11.84 -20.96
C ALA A 232 -3.77 -10.94 -20.92
N SER A 233 -4.33 -10.66 -22.10
CA SER A 233 -5.62 -9.97 -22.19
C SER A 233 -6.68 -10.76 -21.43
N VAL A 234 -7.32 -10.11 -20.47
CA VAL A 234 -8.42 -10.68 -19.69
C VAL A 234 -9.73 -10.21 -20.29
N ASP A 235 -10.66 -11.12 -20.57
CA ASP A 235 -12.03 -10.73 -20.89
C ASP A 235 -12.76 -10.30 -19.62
N LEU A 236 -13.04 -9.00 -19.51
CA LEU A 236 -13.73 -8.42 -18.36
C LEU A 236 -15.26 -8.48 -18.50
N GLY A 237 -15.79 -9.09 -19.56
CA GLY A 237 -17.22 -9.23 -19.81
C GLY A 237 -17.94 -7.88 -19.87
N ALA A 238 -18.93 -7.68 -19.00
CA ALA A 238 -19.68 -6.42 -18.92
C ALA A 238 -18.79 -5.20 -18.62
N TYR A 239 -17.62 -5.42 -18.03
CA TYR A 239 -16.66 -4.38 -17.68
C TYR A 239 -15.59 -4.13 -18.75
N ALA A 240 -15.64 -4.84 -19.88
CA ALA A 240 -14.66 -4.67 -20.95
C ALA A 240 -14.68 -3.23 -21.52
N SER A 241 -13.48 -2.71 -21.81
CA SER A 241 -13.30 -1.48 -22.57
C SER A 241 -13.92 -1.59 -23.96
N GLN A 242 -14.41 -0.47 -24.47
CA GLN A 242 -14.96 -0.45 -25.83
C GLN A 242 -13.83 -0.48 -26.88
N PRO A 243 -14.08 -1.06 -28.07
CA PRO A 243 -13.11 -1.08 -29.14
C PRO A 243 -12.54 0.32 -29.47
N GLY A 244 -11.26 0.35 -29.81
CA GLY A 244 -10.54 1.56 -30.23
C GLY A 244 -9.89 2.36 -29.11
N GLY A 245 -10.14 2.03 -27.85
CA GLY A 245 -9.36 2.53 -26.72
C GLY A 245 -8.20 1.59 -26.40
N ASN A 246 -6.98 2.13 -26.38
CA ASN A 246 -5.90 1.58 -25.57
C ASN A 246 -5.91 2.34 -24.22
N TYR A 247 -5.26 1.87 -23.15
CA TYR A 247 -5.23 2.53 -21.82
C TYR A 247 -6.42 2.26 -20.89
N SER A 248 -6.99 1.06 -20.96
CA SER A 248 -8.11 0.67 -20.11
C SER A 248 -7.80 0.82 -18.62
N GLU A 249 -6.61 0.42 -18.18
CA GLU A 249 -6.09 0.50 -16.81
C GLU A 249 -6.21 1.91 -16.22
N TYR A 250 -5.83 2.93 -16.99
CA TYR A 250 -5.95 4.32 -16.58
C TYR A 250 -7.41 4.76 -16.49
N ALA A 251 -8.32 4.21 -17.31
CA ALA A 251 -9.73 4.53 -17.19
C ALA A 251 -10.31 4.13 -15.82
N TRP A 252 -9.87 2.99 -15.27
CA TRP A 252 -10.25 2.52 -13.93
C TRP A 252 -9.74 3.43 -12.83
N GLU A 253 -8.46 3.77 -12.90
CA GLU A 253 -7.81 4.66 -11.93
C GLU A 253 -8.47 6.04 -11.91
N LEU A 254 -8.74 6.62 -13.09
CA LEU A 254 -9.39 7.92 -13.19
C LEU A 254 -10.85 7.89 -12.73
N ALA A 255 -11.60 6.82 -13.04
CA ALA A 255 -12.96 6.66 -12.54
C ALA A 255 -12.97 6.55 -11.00
N ALA A 256 -12.03 5.81 -10.42
CA ALA A 256 -11.84 5.74 -8.96
C ALA A 256 -11.50 7.11 -8.35
N CYS A 257 -10.59 7.87 -8.96
CA CYS A 257 -10.26 9.23 -8.52
C CYS A 257 -11.51 10.13 -8.49
N ARG A 258 -12.33 10.09 -9.55
CA ARG A 258 -13.59 10.85 -9.64
C ARG A 258 -14.65 10.36 -8.63
N ALA A 259 -14.55 9.10 -8.19
CA ALA A 259 -15.41 8.52 -7.17
C ALA A 259 -14.91 8.76 -5.73
N GLY A 260 -13.76 9.40 -5.54
CA GLY A 260 -13.26 9.80 -4.21
C GLY A 260 -11.98 9.07 -3.75
N ALA A 261 -11.30 8.31 -4.61
CA ALA A 261 -9.96 7.82 -4.29
C ALA A 261 -8.96 8.98 -4.14
N GLU A 262 -7.92 8.78 -3.34
CA GLU A 262 -6.93 9.81 -2.95
C GLU A 262 -5.99 10.20 -4.11
N CYS A 263 -6.49 11.01 -5.03
CA CYS A 263 -5.79 11.40 -6.27
C CYS A 263 -5.45 12.90 -6.34
N SER A 264 -5.76 13.63 -5.27
CA SER A 264 -5.59 15.07 -5.16
C SER A 264 -4.13 15.48 -4.94
N PRO A 265 -3.77 16.75 -5.17
CA PRO A 265 -2.51 17.33 -4.68
C PRO A 265 -2.24 16.99 -3.22
N GLY A 266 -1.00 16.64 -2.89
CA GLY A 266 -0.61 16.30 -1.53
C GLY A 266 -1.04 14.89 -1.07
N SER A 267 -1.65 14.07 -1.94
CA SER A 267 -1.81 12.63 -1.72
C SER A 267 -0.50 11.88 -1.93
N PHE A 268 -0.35 10.71 -1.30
CA PHE A 268 0.82 9.85 -1.52
C PHE A 268 0.93 9.42 -3.00
N ARG A 269 -0.20 9.29 -3.70
CA ARG A 269 -0.26 8.88 -5.11
C ARG A 269 0.42 9.91 -6.02
N MET A 270 0.18 11.20 -5.78
CA MET A 270 0.89 12.28 -6.48
C MET A 270 2.38 12.28 -6.14
N ASP A 271 2.72 12.08 -4.86
CA ASP A 271 4.12 11.99 -4.44
C ASP A 271 4.83 10.81 -5.09
N SER A 272 4.18 9.65 -5.19
CA SER A 272 4.73 8.45 -5.83
C SER A 272 5.00 8.63 -7.31
N ALA A 273 4.13 9.35 -8.02
CA ALA A 273 4.37 9.66 -9.41
C ALA A 273 5.54 10.66 -9.57
N CYS A 274 5.67 11.60 -8.63
CA CYS A 274 6.80 12.53 -8.57
C CYS A 274 8.12 11.83 -8.21
N MET A 275 8.10 10.80 -7.34
CA MET A 275 9.25 9.93 -7.10
C MET A 275 9.74 9.20 -8.36
N ALA A 276 8.85 8.95 -9.32
CA ALA A 276 9.17 8.39 -10.62
C ALA A 276 9.59 9.44 -11.68
N GLY A 277 9.82 10.69 -11.27
CA GLY A 277 10.26 11.79 -12.13
C GLY A 277 9.12 12.58 -12.77
N MET A 278 7.87 12.28 -12.48
CA MET A 278 6.72 12.96 -13.05
C MET A 278 6.08 13.87 -12.00
N CYS A 279 6.49 15.13 -11.95
CA CYS A 279 6.00 16.09 -10.95
C CYS A 279 5.16 17.22 -11.56
N ASN A 280 4.93 17.22 -12.87
CA ASN A 280 4.32 18.30 -13.65
C ASN A 280 2.77 18.37 -13.57
N GLY A 281 2.11 17.41 -12.93
CA GLY A 281 0.64 17.35 -12.83
C GLY A 281 0.05 18.16 -11.66
N SER A 282 -1.12 18.76 -11.85
CA SER A 282 -1.90 19.36 -10.75
C SER A 282 -2.90 18.38 -10.12
N SER A 283 -3.03 17.18 -10.68
CA SER A 283 -3.83 16.06 -10.16
C SER A 283 -3.36 14.79 -10.84
N PHE A 284 -3.74 13.63 -10.30
CA PHE A 284 -3.42 12.35 -10.91
C PHE A 284 -3.97 12.29 -12.35
N GLU A 285 -5.20 12.78 -12.54
CA GLU A 285 -5.83 12.81 -13.85
C GLU A 285 -5.07 13.69 -14.87
N SER A 286 -4.65 14.89 -14.46
CA SER A 286 -3.84 15.75 -15.32
C SER A 286 -2.52 15.07 -15.69
N GLN A 287 -1.92 14.36 -14.75
CA GLN A 287 -0.65 13.68 -14.93
C GLN A 287 -0.76 12.49 -15.89
N ILE A 288 -1.79 11.66 -15.74
CA ILE A 288 -2.05 10.54 -16.64
C ILE A 288 -2.26 11.04 -18.06
N LYS A 289 -3.19 12.00 -18.24
CA LYS A 289 -3.54 12.54 -19.56
C LYS A 289 -2.35 13.19 -20.26
N HIS A 290 -1.49 13.88 -19.52
CA HIS A 290 -0.36 14.58 -20.10
C HIS A 290 0.80 13.65 -20.46
N ASN A 291 1.12 12.68 -19.60
CA ASN A 291 2.35 11.89 -19.75
C ASN A 291 2.14 10.54 -20.46
N PHE A 292 0.93 9.97 -20.42
CA PHE A 292 0.70 8.60 -20.88
C PHE A 292 -0.29 8.48 -22.04
N ILE A 293 -1.15 9.48 -22.25
CA ILE A 293 -2.28 9.36 -23.17
C ILE A 293 -2.07 10.28 -24.39
N PRO A 294 -1.90 9.71 -25.60
CA PRO A 294 -1.84 10.53 -26.81
C PRO A 294 -3.11 11.38 -26.99
N PRO A 295 -3.01 12.61 -27.50
CA PRO A 295 -4.18 13.49 -27.68
C PRO A 295 -5.31 12.85 -28.49
N SER A 296 -4.99 12.03 -29.49
CA SER A 296 -5.97 11.30 -30.32
C SER A 296 -6.74 10.21 -29.56
N GLN A 297 -6.23 9.76 -28.41
CA GLN A 297 -6.80 8.70 -27.58
C GLN A 297 -7.61 9.23 -26.39
N LEU A 298 -7.48 10.51 -26.04
CA LEU A 298 -8.16 11.12 -24.89
C LEU A 298 -9.68 10.91 -24.91
N LYS A 299 -10.33 11.01 -26.08
CA LYS A 299 -11.77 10.78 -26.21
C LYS A 299 -12.20 9.35 -25.85
N PHE A 300 -11.33 8.36 -26.12
CA PHE A 300 -11.61 6.96 -25.82
C PHE A 300 -11.43 6.68 -24.34
N LEU A 301 -10.38 7.24 -23.74
CA LEU A 301 -10.18 7.23 -22.30
C LEU A 301 -11.38 7.83 -21.57
N GLU A 302 -11.80 9.05 -21.91
CA GLU A 302 -12.93 9.71 -21.24
C GLU A 302 -14.23 8.92 -21.32
N ARG A 303 -14.51 8.33 -22.49
CA ARG A 303 -15.69 7.48 -22.66
C ARG A 303 -15.63 6.25 -21.75
N ASP A 304 -14.47 5.62 -21.63
CA ASP A 304 -14.29 4.44 -20.79
C ASP A 304 -14.34 4.80 -19.29
N VAL A 305 -13.77 5.95 -18.89
CA VAL A 305 -13.91 6.50 -17.53
C VAL A 305 -15.38 6.71 -17.18
N GLU A 306 -16.13 7.36 -18.07
CA GLU A 306 -17.55 7.64 -17.85
C GLU A 306 -18.39 6.36 -17.79
N ARG A 307 -18.05 5.35 -18.61
CA ARG A 307 -18.67 4.03 -18.53
C ARG A 307 -18.44 3.41 -17.15
N ILE A 308 -17.21 3.35 -16.68
CA ILE A 308 -16.88 2.78 -15.35
C ILE A 308 -17.61 3.55 -14.25
N ARG A 309 -17.63 4.87 -14.32
CA ARG A 309 -18.35 5.75 -13.39
C ARG A 309 -19.85 5.43 -13.34
N SER A 310 -20.49 5.29 -14.51
CA SER A 310 -21.92 4.92 -14.57
C SER A 310 -22.19 3.53 -14.00
N LEU A 311 -21.26 2.59 -14.14
CA LEU A 311 -21.36 1.25 -13.53
C LEU A 311 -21.21 1.31 -12.01
N LEU A 312 -20.40 2.23 -11.47
CA LEU A 312 -20.31 2.46 -10.03
C LEU A 312 -21.62 3.05 -9.49
N GLU A 313 -22.19 4.02 -10.19
CA GLU A 313 -23.45 4.68 -9.81
C GLU A 313 -24.67 3.76 -9.91
N ALA A 314 -24.75 2.93 -10.95
CA ALA A 314 -25.86 2.00 -11.14
C ALA A 314 -25.93 0.89 -10.09
N ASN A 315 -24.82 0.66 -9.38
CA ASN A 315 -24.76 -0.26 -8.26
C ASN A 315 -25.08 0.42 -6.91
N ASN A 316 -25.52 1.69 -6.88
CA ASN A 316 -26.01 2.39 -5.67
C ASN A 316 -27.43 1.96 -5.30
#